data_AF-A0A9D4YYH6-F1
#
_entry.id   AF-A0A9D4YYH6-F1
#
_cell.length_a   1.000
_cell.length_b   1.000
_cell.length_c   1.000
_cell.angle_alpha   90.00
_cell.angle_beta   90.00
_cell.angle_gamma   90.00
#
_symmetry.space_group_name_H-M   'P 1'
#
loop_
_entity.id
_entity.type
_entity.pdbx_description
1 polymer ?
#
loop_
_entity_poly.entity_id
_entity_poly.type
_entity_poly.pdbx_seq_one_letter_code
_entity_poly.pdbx_strand_id
1 'polypeptide(L)'
;MQDLLGIRQDGPLPPMDGRHSLADVTRSIKEQGVGILFISVKCFFQQPTPDTFDFHVMDYLIETVCSQDIKRSIVLDAQANPPWVFDLVPDAGVVDSKHIGYRSISFNHPAVNQLVHAWYDAVLSRMVELNATCIHSVQPCCNNEYETKYVQEADGAQDYSDEAVTLFRRYLRSIHGSLEYWNERWGTGFTSWFHIVDRVSATLILSARRPLGRHGDQAVLLGLAAVPALPHT
;
A
#
# COMPACT_ATOMS: atom_id res chain seq x y z
N MET A 1 -10.99 1.72 17.13
CA MET A 1 -10.02 1.71 18.25
C MET A 1 -9.54 0.27 18.36
N GLN A 2 -8.37 -0.05 17.79
CA GLN A 2 -7.79 -1.40 17.88
C GLN A 2 -6.83 -1.40 19.07
N ASP A 3 -7.22 -2.08 20.15
CA ASP A 3 -6.37 -2.39 21.30
C ASP A 3 -5.35 -3.46 20.89
N LEU A 4 -4.17 -3.06 20.45
CA LEU A 4 -3.02 -3.95 20.54
C LEU A 4 -2.53 -3.86 21.98
N LEU A 5 -2.80 -4.90 22.78
CA LEU A 5 -2.38 -4.98 24.19
C LEU A 5 -2.96 -3.89 25.12
N GLY A 6 -4.09 -3.27 24.75
CA GLY A 6 -4.71 -2.19 25.54
C GLY A 6 -3.98 -0.85 25.47
N ILE A 7 -3.05 -0.69 24.52
CA ILE A 7 -2.30 0.55 24.31
C ILE A 7 -3.20 1.53 23.55
N ARG A 8 -3.70 2.55 24.25
CA ARG A 8 -4.34 3.71 23.61
C ARG A 8 -3.27 4.65 23.09
N GLN A 9 -3.54 5.29 21.96
CA GLN A 9 -2.65 6.28 21.35
C GLN A 9 -2.34 7.46 22.28
N ASP A 10 -3.19 7.75 23.27
CA ASP A 10 -3.04 8.83 24.24
C ASP A 10 -2.93 8.31 25.69
N GLY A 11 -2.82 6.98 25.86
CA GLY A 11 -2.82 6.32 27.15
C GLY A 11 -1.40 6.11 27.71
N PRO A 12 -1.28 5.80 29.01
CA PRO A 12 0.00 5.36 29.55
C PRO A 12 0.47 4.09 28.85
N LEU A 13 1.76 4.02 28.54
CA LEU A 13 2.38 2.80 28.03
C LEU A 13 2.32 1.69 29.10
N PRO A 14 2.09 0.43 28.71
CA PRO A 14 2.07 -0.67 29.67
C PRO A 14 3.44 -0.84 30.35
N PRO A 15 3.47 -1.19 31.65
CA PRO A 15 4.72 -1.47 32.34
C PRO A 15 5.45 -2.65 31.70
N MET A 16 6.77 -2.52 31.59
CA MET A 16 7.64 -3.50 30.93
C MET A 16 7.84 -4.77 31.75
N ASP A 17 7.72 -4.68 33.07
CA ASP A 17 7.99 -5.71 34.06
C ASP A 17 6.72 -6.41 34.59
N GLY A 18 5.55 -6.07 34.04
CA GLY A 18 4.28 -6.72 34.37
C GLY A 18 4.18 -8.16 33.84
N ARG A 19 3.42 -9.01 34.54
CA ARG A 19 3.02 -10.33 34.01
C ARG A 19 2.20 -10.13 32.73
N HIS A 20 2.51 -10.87 31.66
CA HIS A 20 1.92 -10.66 30.33
C HIS A 20 2.24 -9.28 29.70
N SER A 21 3.31 -8.60 30.14
CA SER A 21 3.83 -7.44 29.41
C SER A 21 4.31 -7.83 28.01
N LEU A 22 4.49 -6.84 27.13
CA LEU A 22 5.08 -7.10 25.82
C LEU A 22 6.46 -7.75 25.94
N ALA A 23 7.28 -7.36 26.93
CA ALA A 23 8.59 -7.97 27.17
C ALA A 23 8.47 -9.43 27.60
N ASP A 24 7.48 -9.77 28.44
CA ASP A 24 7.21 -11.14 28.88
C ASP A 24 6.73 -12.02 27.73
N VAL A 25 5.79 -11.52 26.92
CA VAL A 25 5.29 -12.19 25.71
C VAL A 25 6.42 -12.37 24.70
N THR A 26 7.22 -11.35 24.46
CA THR A 26 8.37 -11.39 23.53
C THR A 26 9.41 -12.42 23.97
N ARG A 27 9.69 -12.50 25.28
CA ARG A 27 10.57 -13.55 25.83
C ARG A 27 10.01 -14.94 25.59
N SER A 28 8.72 -15.14 25.87
CA SER A 28 8.06 -16.44 25.70
C SER A 28 8.05 -16.92 24.26
N ILE A 29 7.83 -16.04 23.27
CA ILE A 29 7.91 -16.43 21.85
C ILE A 29 9.36 -16.69 21.41
N LYS A 30 10.34 -15.97 21.97
CA LYS A 30 11.76 -16.23 21.72
C LYS A 30 12.16 -17.64 22.17
N GLU A 31 11.73 -18.04 23.36
CA GLU A 31 11.98 -19.36 23.92
C GLU A 31 11.37 -20.49 23.07
N GLN A 32 10.36 -20.18 22.25
CA GLN A 32 9.77 -21.10 21.26
C GLN A 32 10.53 -21.11 19.92
N GLY A 33 11.61 -20.35 19.78
CA GLY A 33 12.45 -20.31 18.58
C GLY A 33 12.08 -19.22 17.57
N VAL A 34 11.20 -18.27 17.91
CA VAL A 34 10.87 -17.13 17.04
C VAL A 34 12.03 -16.13 17.06
N GLY A 35 12.62 -15.87 15.89
CA GLY A 35 13.73 -14.90 15.73
C GLY A 35 13.34 -13.58 15.06
N ILE A 36 12.15 -13.50 14.45
CA ILE A 36 11.66 -12.30 13.75
C ILE A 36 10.21 -12.04 14.16
N LEU A 37 9.91 -10.81 14.58
CA LEU A 37 8.55 -10.33 14.82
C LEU A 37 8.08 -9.43 13.68
N PHE A 38 6.87 -9.67 13.18
CA PHE A 38 6.21 -8.77 12.23
C PHE A 38 5.43 -7.69 12.98
N ILE A 39 5.71 -6.42 12.68
CA ILE A 39 5.07 -5.26 13.30
C ILE A 39 4.53 -4.36 12.19
N SER A 40 3.25 -4.03 12.24
CA SER A 40 2.65 -3.00 11.39
C SER A 40 2.54 -1.69 12.16
N VAL A 41 3.10 -0.62 11.60
CA VAL A 41 2.97 0.75 12.09
C VAL A 41 2.08 1.52 11.11
N LYS A 42 1.09 2.24 11.64
CA LYS A 42 0.02 2.86 10.87
C LYS A 42 0.18 4.38 10.86
N CYS A 43 0.16 5.00 9.68
CA CYS A 43 0.33 6.44 9.54
C CYS A 43 -0.59 7.25 10.48
N PHE A 44 -1.85 6.82 10.63
CA PHE A 44 -2.82 7.36 11.57
C PHE A 44 -2.29 7.53 13.00
N PHE A 45 -1.52 6.56 13.50
CA PHE A 45 -0.98 6.59 14.85
C PHE A 45 0.28 7.46 14.97
N GLN A 46 1.10 7.51 13.92
CA GLN A 46 2.39 8.19 13.94
C GLN A 46 2.33 9.68 13.57
N GLN A 47 1.31 10.11 12.83
CA GLN A 47 1.20 11.50 12.36
C GLN A 47 -0.18 12.07 12.68
N PRO A 48 -0.44 12.45 13.94
CA PRO A 48 -1.76 12.90 14.39
C PRO A 48 -2.22 14.21 13.72
N THR A 49 -1.28 15.07 13.30
CA THR A 49 -1.56 16.30 12.55
C THR A 49 -0.59 16.41 11.36
N PRO A 50 -0.86 17.26 10.36
CA PRO A 50 0.05 17.43 9.22
C PRO A 50 1.51 17.73 9.61
N ASP A 51 1.70 18.48 10.69
CA ASP A 51 3.00 19.05 11.05
C ASP A 51 3.69 18.33 12.22
N THR A 52 3.03 17.33 12.82
CA THR A 52 3.53 16.67 14.04
C THR A 52 3.56 15.16 13.91
N PHE A 53 4.61 14.57 14.48
CA PHE A 53 4.74 13.13 14.64
C PHE A 53 4.65 12.75 16.11
N ASP A 54 4.07 11.58 16.35
CA ASP A 54 4.05 10.95 17.66
C ASP A 54 4.54 9.50 17.56
N PHE A 55 5.75 9.27 18.08
CA PHE A 55 6.41 7.97 18.00
C PHE A 55 6.38 7.18 19.30
N HIS A 56 5.78 7.68 20.40
CA HIS A 56 5.97 7.05 21.72
C HIS A 56 5.54 5.57 21.77
N VAL A 57 4.42 5.19 21.15
CA VAL A 57 4.01 3.77 21.05
C VAL A 57 4.97 2.97 20.18
N MET A 58 5.38 3.54 19.05
CA MET A 58 6.31 2.89 18.12
C MET A 58 7.66 2.63 18.79
N ASP A 59 8.21 3.64 19.47
CA ASP A 59 9.44 3.57 20.25
C ASP A 59 9.33 2.47 21.31
N TYR A 60 8.25 2.46 22.11
CA TYR A 60 8.00 1.42 23.11
C TYR A 60 8.01 0.01 22.51
N LEU A 61 7.27 -0.22 21.42
CA LEU A 61 7.22 -1.53 20.77
C LEU A 61 8.60 -1.97 20.29
N ILE A 62 9.32 -1.07 19.64
CA ILE A 62 10.64 -1.32 19.05
C ILE A 62 11.65 -1.62 20.14
N GLU A 63 11.80 -0.74 21.13
CA GLU A 63 12.76 -0.90 22.21
C GLU A 63 12.53 -2.20 22.97
N THR A 64 11.25 -2.53 23.23
CA THR A 64 10.89 -3.79 23.88
C THR A 64 11.37 -5.00 23.10
N VAL A 65 11.05 -5.06 21.80
CA VAL A 65 11.41 -6.20 20.95
C VAL A 65 12.92 -6.30 20.77
N CYS A 66 13.59 -5.17 20.52
CA CYS A 66 15.02 -5.12 20.29
C CYS A 66 15.84 -5.46 21.55
N SER A 67 15.34 -5.14 22.75
CA SER A 67 15.99 -5.51 24.01
C SER A 67 16.08 -7.03 24.23
N GLN A 68 15.25 -7.80 23.53
CA GLN A 68 15.16 -9.25 23.63
C GLN A 68 15.94 -9.97 22.52
N ASP A 69 16.68 -9.25 21.67
CA ASP A 69 17.42 -9.81 20.53
C ASP A 69 16.51 -10.61 19.56
N ILE A 70 15.27 -10.14 19.38
CA ILE A 70 14.40 -10.53 18.27
C ILE A 70 14.49 -9.44 17.21
N LYS A 71 14.69 -9.84 15.95
CA LYS A 71 14.68 -8.89 14.83
C LYS A 71 13.26 -8.52 14.44
N ARG A 72 13.10 -7.38 13.77
CA ARG A 72 11.78 -6.87 13.35
C ARG A 72 11.64 -6.82 11.83
N SER A 73 10.53 -7.35 11.34
CA SER A 73 10.01 -7.11 9.99
C SER A 73 8.89 -6.08 10.10
N ILE A 74 9.05 -4.93 9.46
CA ILE A 74 8.20 -3.77 9.69
C ILE A 74 7.35 -3.49 8.46
N VAL A 75 6.04 -3.39 8.63
CA VAL A 75 5.11 -2.92 7.62
C VAL A 75 4.78 -1.46 7.93
N LEU A 76 5.02 -0.57 6.96
CA LEU A 76 4.65 0.84 7.05
C LEU A 76 3.29 1.02 6.35
N ASP A 77 2.20 0.84 7.10
CA ASP A 77 0.82 0.91 6.63
C ASP A 77 0.36 2.37 6.47
N ALA A 78 0.54 2.89 5.26
CA ALA A 78 0.08 4.21 4.85
C ALA A 78 -1.42 4.24 4.54
N GLN A 79 -2.02 3.09 4.22
CA GLN A 79 -3.45 2.99 3.91
C GLN A 79 -4.31 3.34 5.12
N ALA A 80 -3.85 2.99 6.32
CA ALA A 80 -4.38 3.52 7.57
C ALA A 80 -3.96 4.99 7.77
N ASN A 81 -4.47 5.88 6.90
CA ASN A 81 -4.08 7.28 6.87
C ASN A 81 -4.86 8.13 7.90
N PRO A 82 -4.25 9.23 8.40
CA PRO A 82 -4.96 10.21 9.21
C PRO A 82 -6.11 10.90 8.45
N PRO A 83 -7.21 11.29 9.13
CA PRO A 83 -8.32 12.01 8.51
C PRO A 83 -7.90 13.34 7.87
N TRP A 84 -6.91 14.02 8.44
CA TRP A 84 -6.41 15.32 7.96
C TRP A 84 -5.86 15.26 6.53
N VAL A 85 -5.48 14.07 6.03
CA VAL A 85 -5.06 13.91 4.63
C VAL A 85 -6.15 14.38 3.68
N PHE A 86 -7.42 14.06 3.97
CA PHE A 86 -8.56 14.47 3.16
C PHE A 86 -8.96 15.94 3.39
N ASP A 87 -8.49 16.58 4.46
CA ASP A 87 -8.69 18.01 4.68
C ASP A 87 -7.68 18.83 3.85
N LEU A 88 -6.46 18.30 3.67
CA LEU A 88 -5.41 18.90 2.83
C LEU A 88 -5.56 18.57 1.34
N VAL A 89 -5.96 17.35 1.02
CA VAL A 89 -6.09 16.82 -0.33
C VAL A 89 -7.50 16.21 -0.46
N PRO A 90 -8.52 17.04 -0.75
CA PRO A 90 -9.92 16.60 -0.75
C PRO A 90 -10.25 15.46 -1.74
N ASP A 91 -9.47 15.36 -2.81
CA ASP A 91 -9.51 14.36 -3.87
C ASP A 91 -8.48 13.23 -3.70
N ALA A 92 -7.89 13.09 -2.50
CA ALA A 92 -6.92 12.03 -2.19
C ALA A 92 -7.47 10.61 -2.35
N GLY A 93 -8.78 10.44 -2.43
CA GLY A 93 -9.46 9.15 -2.39
C GLY A 93 -9.39 8.39 -3.71
N VAL A 94 -9.40 7.07 -3.60
CA VAL A 94 -9.67 6.19 -4.75
C VAL A 94 -11.08 6.46 -5.29
N VAL A 95 -11.21 6.51 -6.61
CA VAL A 95 -12.51 6.61 -7.31
C VAL A 95 -12.71 5.34 -8.12
N ASP A 96 -13.81 4.61 -7.93
CA ASP A 96 -14.04 3.38 -8.71
C ASP A 96 -14.54 3.65 -10.15
N SER A 97 -14.71 2.56 -10.91
CA SER A 97 -15.24 2.60 -12.27
C SER A 97 -16.66 3.17 -12.40
N LYS A 98 -17.41 3.28 -11.30
CA LYS A 98 -18.74 3.89 -11.25
C LYS A 98 -18.68 5.35 -10.78
N HIS A 99 -17.48 5.91 -10.67
CA HIS A 99 -17.21 7.23 -10.12
C HIS A 99 -17.65 7.40 -8.67
N ILE A 100 -17.66 6.31 -7.90
CA ILE A 100 -17.89 6.35 -6.46
C ILE A 100 -16.54 6.61 -5.78
N GLY A 101 -16.46 7.69 -5.01
CA GLY A 101 -15.29 8.04 -4.22
C GLY A 101 -15.24 7.30 -2.89
N TYR A 102 -14.04 6.85 -2.51
CA TYR A 102 -13.78 6.15 -1.25
C TYR A 102 -12.82 6.96 -0.38
N ARG A 103 -13.02 6.92 0.95
CA ARG A 103 -12.08 7.50 1.92
C ARG A 103 -10.91 6.55 2.20
N SER A 104 -10.33 6.00 1.14
CA SER A 104 -9.06 5.28 1.13
C SER A 104 -8.13 6.05 0.23
N ILE A 105 -6.96 6.43 0.73
CA ILE A 105 -6.01 7.22 -0.07
C ILE A 105 -5.58 6.47 -1.33
N SER A 106 -5.38 7.22 -2.41
CA SER A 106 -4.86 6.72 -3.67
C SER A 106 -3.34 6.89 -3.74
N PHE A 107 -2.64 5.78 -3.97
CA PHE A 107 -1.20 5.78 -4.30
C PHE A 107 -0.90 6.28 -5.73
N ASN A 108 -1.93 6.57 -6.53
CA ASN A 108 -1.76 7.23 -7.82
C ASN A 108 -1.82 8.76 -7.67
N HIS A 109 -2.32 9.27 -6.55
CA HIS A 109 -2.44 10.70 -6.33
C HIS A 109 -1.06 11.30 -5.94
N PRO A 110 -0.51 12.26 -6.71
CA PRO A 110 0.85 12.75 -6.50
C PRO A 110 1.04 13.45 -5.15
N ALA A 111 0.05 14.24 -4.70
CA ALA A 111 0.12 14.89 -3.40
C ALA A 111 0.06 13.90 -2.23
N VAL A 112 -0.72 12.81 -2.37
CA VAL A 112 -0.79 11.74 -1.36
C VAL A 112 0.55 11.03 -1.29
N ASN A 113 1.14 10.68 -2.43
CA ASN A 113 2.46 10.06 -2.45
C ASN A 113 3.51 10.92 -1.74
N GLN A 114 3.51 12.25 -1.95
CA GLN A 114 4.42 13.15 -1.24
C GLN A 114 4.24 13.08 0.29
N LEU A 115 3.00 13.07 0.77
CA LEU A 115 2.70 12.92 2.20
C LEU A 115 3.16 11.57 2.75
N VAL A 116 2.88 10.49 2.02
CA VAL A 116 3.27 9.12 2.40
C VAL A 116 4.79 8.96 2.43
N HIS A 117 5.51 9.50 1.43
CA HIS A 117 6.97 9.49 1.42
C HIS A 117 7.56 10.29 2.58
N ALA A 118 7.02 11.47 2.89
CA ALA A 118 7.45 12.25 4.05
C ALA A 118 7.24 11.49 5.37
N TRP A 119 6.11 10.78 5.50
CA TRP A 119 5.85 9.92 6.64
C TRP A 119 6.84 8.74 6.71
N TYR A 120 7.11 8.06 5.60
CA TYR A 120 8.11 6.99 5.53
C TYR A 120 9.49 7.49 5.97
N ASP A 121 9.93 8.64 5.49
CA ASP A 121 11.24 9.21 5.84
C ASP A 121 11.32 9.49 7.35
N ALA A 122 10.28 10.06 7.95
CA ALA A 122 10.24 10.34 9.38
C ALA A 122 10.26 9.06 10.23
N VAL A 123 9.42 8.07 9.88
CA VAL A 123 9.37 6.78 10.59
C VAL A 123 10.69 6.03 10.45
N LEU A 124 11.25 5.92 9.24
CA LEU A 124 12.51 5.22 8.99
C LEU A 124 13.67 5.88 9.73
N SER A 125 13.75 7.21 9.71
CA SER A 125 14.76 7.96 10.46
C SER A 125 14.67 7.65 11.95
N ARG A 126 13.46 7.69 12.53
CA ARG A 126 13.25 7.36 13.95
C ARG A 126 13.64 5.91 14.27
N MET A 127 13.29 4.96 13.42
CA MET A 127 13.62 3.54 13.64
C MET A 127 15.12 3.26 13.60
N VAL A 128 15.86 3.96 12.74
CA VAL A 128 17.32 3.91 12.65
C VAL A 128 17.96 4.50 13.91
N GLU A 129 17.48 5.66 14.38
CA GLU A 129 17.92 6.30 15.62
C GLU A 129 17.76 5.39 16.84
N LEU A 130 16.64 4.67 16.94
CA LEU A 130 16.38 3.74 18.03
C LEU A 130 17.34 2.55 18.01
N ASN A 131 17.36 1.81 16.89
CA ASN A 131 18.24 0.65 16.73
C ASN A 131 18.24 0.10 15.29
N ALA A 132 19.11 0.63 14.42
CA ALA A 132 19.24 0.13 13.05
C ALA A 132 19.56 -1.37 12.97
N THR A 133 20.38 -1.90 13.87
CA THR A 133 20.82 -3.32 13.84
C THR A 133 19.72 -4.32 14.16
N CYS A 134 18.62 -3.85 14.75
CA CYS A 134 17.46 -4.68 15.07
C CYS A 134 16.52 -4.87 13.87
N ILE A 135 16.63 -4.04 12.83
CA ILE A 135 15.77 -4.11 11.64
C ILE A 135 16.21 -5.30 10.77
N HIS A 136 15.29 -6.22 10.49
CA HIS A 136 15.49 -7.29 9.50
C HIS A 136 15.01 -6.86 8.12
N SER A 137 13.80 -6.32 8.04
CA SER A 137 13.16 -5.92 6.79
C SER A 137 12.15 -4.79 7.01
N VAL A 138 11.94 -3.99 5.97
CA VAL A 138 10.93 -2.94 5.91
C VAL A 138 10.11 -3.14 4.64
N GLN A 139 8.80 -3.08 4.77
CA GLN A 139 7.83 -3.12 3.69
C GLN A 139 7.00 -1.83 3.72
N PRO A 140 7.32 -0.84 2.87
CA PRO A 140 6.43 0.27 2.58
C PRO A 140 5.13 -0.28 1.96
N CYS A 141 3.99 0.10 2.53
CA CYS A 141 2.72 -0.51 2.23
C CYS A 141 1.63 0.57 2.08
N CYS A 142 1.16 0.80 0.87
CA CYS A 142 -0.06 1.59 0.59
C CYS A 142 -1.32 0.72 0.50
N ASN A 143 -1.17 -0.59 0.68
CA ASN A 143 -2.22 -1.60 0.76
C ASN A 143 -1.59 -2.91 1.28
N ASN A 144 -2.27 -3.58 2.20
CA ASN A 144 -1.74 -4.78 2.85
C ASN A 144 -1.79 -6.04 1.96
N GLU A 145 -2.60 -6.10 0.88
CA GLU A 145 -2.91 -7.38 0.19
C GLU A 145 -3.17 -7.28 -1.34
N TYR A 146 -2.33 -6.58 -2.12
CA TYR A 146 -2.49 -6.48 -3.60
C TYR A 146 -2.49 -7.83 -4.36
N GLU A 147 -2.00 -8.92 -3.78
CA GLU A 147 -1.81 -10.18 -4.52
C GLU A 147 -2.99 -11.16 -4.39
N THR A 148 -4.02 -10.81 -3.61
CA THR A 148 -5.20 -11.67 -3.38
C THR A 148 -6.32 -11.35 -4.38
N LYS A 149 -5.96 -11.33 -5.67
CA LYS A 149 -6.86 -11.00 -6.80
C LYS A 149 -8.21 -11.71 -6.77
N TYR A 150 -8.23 -12.97 -6.33
CA TYR A 150 -9.43 -13.82 -6.33
C TYR A 150 -10.30 -13.73 -5.07
N VAL A 151 -9.85 -13.02 -4.03
CA VAL A 151 -10.54 -12.98 -2.74
C VAL A 151 -10.75 -11.55 -2.21
N GLN A 152 -9.96 -10.55 -2.63
CA GLN A 152 -10.09 -9.17 -2.15
C GLN A 152 -10.08 -8.12 -3.27
N GLU A 153 -9.28 -8.26 -4.34
CA GLU A 153 -9.27 -7.24 -5.41
C GLU A 153 -10.45 -7.33 -6.38
N ALA A 154 -11.16 -8.45 -6.41
CA ALA A 154 -12.40 -8.56 -7.20
C ALA A 154 -13.45 -7.53 -6.74
N ASP A 155 -13.40 -7.12 -5.46
CA ASP A 155 -14.29 -6.12 -4.83
C ASP A 155 -13.53 -4.87 -4.31
N GLY A 156 -12.20 -4.85 -4.42
CA GLY A 156 -11.38 -3.70 -4.06
C GLY A 156 -11.55 -2.57 -5.07
N ALA A 157 -11.74 -1.34 -4.58
CA ALA A 157 -11.85 -0.16 -5.45
C ALA A 157 -10.52 0.01 -6.24
N GLN A 158 -10.56 -0.27 -7.54
CA GLN A 158 -9.52 0.13 -8.47
C GLN A 158 -9.63 1.63 -8.70
N ASP A 159 -8.51 2.32 -8.83
CA ASP A 159 -8.51 3.78 -8.93
C ASP A 159 -8.64 4.27 -10.38
N TYR A 160 -9.75 4.96 -10.64
CA TYR A 160 -10.14 5.64 -11.86
C TYR A 160 -10.25 7.15 -11.65
N SER A 161 -9.59 7.70 -10.61
CA SER A 161 -9.37 9.14 -10.46
C SER A 161 -8.68 9.74 -11.69
N ASP A 162 -8.82 11.05 -11.89
CA ASP A 162 -8.20 11.75 -13.02
C ASP A 162 -6.67 11.62 -12.97
N GLU A 163 -6.08 11.59 -11.78
CA GLU A 163 -4.67 11.34 -11.51
C GLU A 163 -4.25 9.95 -11.99
N ALA A 164 -4.99 8.91 -11.60
CA ALA A 164 -4.71 7.53 -12.01
C ALA A 164 -4.83 7.34 -13.52
N VAL A 165 -5.88 7.91 -14.13
CA VAL A 165 -6.08 7.86 -15.58
C VAL A 165 -4.96 8.59 -16.31
N THR A 166 -4.53 9.74 -15.79
CA THR A 166 -3.40 10.50 -16.35
C THR A 166 -2.10 9.71 -16.26
N LEU A 167 -1.82 9.09 -15.11
CA LEU A 167 -0.64 8.23 -14.93
C LEU A 167 -0.67 7.01 -15.83
N PHE A 168 -1.82 6.36 -15.99
CA PHE A 168 -1.98 5.23 -16.89
C PHE A 168 -1.67 5.60 -18.35
N ARG A 169 -2.22 6.72 -18.83
CA ARG A 169 -1.92 7.23 -20.19
C ARG A 169 -0.43 7.52 -20.36
N ARG A 170 0.24 8.08 -19.34
CA ARG A 170 1.69 8.32 -19.36
C ARG A 170 2.47 7.01 -19.39
N TYR A 171 2.08 6.03 -18.59
CA TYR A 171 2.70 4.71 -18.53
C TYR A 171 2.63 4.00 -19.90
N LEU A 172 1.46 3.99 -20.54
CA LEU A 172 1.31 3.44 -21.88
C LEU A 172 2.24 4.11 -22.88
N ARG A 173 2.33 5.45 -22.85
CA ARG A 173 3.25 6.20 -23.71
C ARG A 173 4.72 5.85 -23.44
N SER A 174 5.10 5.57 -22.19
CA SER A 174 6.46 5.15 -21.87
C SER A 174 6.80 3.75 -22.36
N ILE A 175 5.82 2.85 -22.44
CA ILE A 175 6.00 1.54 -23.08
C ILE A 175 6.05 1.72 -24.60
N HIS A 176 5.09 2.46 -25.16
CA HIS A 176 5.04 2.76 -26.59
C HIS A 176 4.27 4.06 -26.88
N GLY A 177 4.91 4.98 -27.60
CA GLY A 177 4.40 6.33 -27.82
C GLY A 177 3.32 6.50 -28.89
N SER A 178 3.05 5.49 -29.72
CA SER A 178 2.04 5.55 -30.79
C SER A 178 0.67 5.04 -30.32
N LEU A 179 -0.37 5.83 -30.59
CA LEU A 179 -1.76 5.45 -30.33
C LEU A 179 -2.23 4.37 -31.31
N GLU A 180 -1.72 4.39 -32.54
CA GLU A 180 -1.99 3.38 -33.58
C GLU A 180 -1.54 2.00 -33.13
N TYR A 181 -0.36 1.89 -32.52
CA TYR A 181 0.14 0.64 -31.93
C TYR A 181 -0.84 0.08 -30.89
N TRP A 182 -1.34 0.93 -29.99
CA TRP A 182 -2.30 0.49 -28.96
C TRP A 182 -3.65 0.14 -29.55
N ASN A 183 -4.11 0.88 -30.57
CA ASN A 183 -5.32 0.57 -31.31
C ASN A 183 -5.25 -0.78 -32.02
N GLU A 184 -4.13 -1.07 -32.68
CA GLU A 184 -3.89 -2.37 -33.32
C GLU A 184 -3.86 -3.49 -32.28
N ARG A 185 -3.12 -3.30 -31.18
CA ARG A 185 -2.98 -4.30 -30.12
C ARG A 185 -4.29 -4.61 -29.40
N TRP A 186 -5.15 -3.62 -29.21
CA TRP A 186 -6.41 -3.76 -28.46
C TRP A 186 -7.64 -3.90 -29.36
N GLY A 187 -7.50 -3.77 -30.68
CA GLY A 187 -8.63 -3.77 -31.61
C GLY A 187 -9.55 -2.57 -31.41
N THR A 188 -8.99 -1.41 -31.05
CA THR A 188 -9.73 -0.16 -30.78
C THR A 188 -9.51 0.87 -31.88
N GLY A 189 -10.29 1.96 -31.85
CA GLY A 189 -10.22 3.07 -32.81
C GLY A 189 -10.12 4.43 -32.13
N PHE A 190 -9.32 4.53 -31.06
CA PHE A 190 -9.13 5.80 -30.35
C PHE A 190 -8.43 6.81 -31.25
N THR A 191 -9.03 8.00 -31.40
CA THR A 191 -8.44 9.11 -32.16
C THR A 191 -7.62 10.07 -31.31
N SER A 192 -7.60 9.89 -29.99
CA SER A 192 -6.82 10.67 -29.04
C SER A 192 -6.50 9.82 -27.82
N TRP A 193 -5.35 10.07 -27.19
CA TRP A 193 -4.99 9.49 -25.90
C TRP A 193 -5.99 9.82 -24.79
N PHE A 194 -6.70 10.94 -24.92
CA PHE A 194 -7.77 11.29 -24.00
C PHE A 194 -8.90 10.26 -24.03
N HIS A 195 -9.16 9.58 -25.16
CA HIS A 195 -10.23 8.59 -25.23
C HIS A 195 -9.93 7.28 -24.47
N ILE A 196 -8.67 7.05 -24.11
CA ILE A 196 -8.30 5.91 -23.27
C ILE A 196 -8.82 6.21 -21.86
N VAL A 197 -9.75 5.38 -21.38
CA VAL A 197 -10.50 5.48 -20.11
C VAL A 197 -11.65 6.52 -20.09
N ASP A 198 -11.86 7.31 -21.14
CA ASP A 198 -13.00 8.27 -21.25
C ASP A 198 -14.36 7.59 -21.51
N ARG A 199 -14.37 6.27 -21.65
CA ARG A 199 -15.61 5.48 -21.76
C ARG A 199 -15.64 4.39 -20.71
N VAL A 200 -15.90 4.76 -19.46
CA VAL A 200 -16.48 3.80 -18.52
C VAL A 200 -17.99 3.76 -18.72
N SER A 201 -18.40 3.25 -19.88
CA SER A 201 -19.55 2.35 -19.88
C SER A 201 -18.92 0.98 -19.71
N ALA A 202 -19.24 0.30 -18.61
CA ALA A 202 -18.61 -0.92 -18.08
C ALA A 202 -18.54 -2.15 -19.02
N THR A 203 -18.71 -1.96 -20.33
CA THR A 203 -18.90 -3.01 -21.34
C THR A 203 -17.63 -3.31 -22.15
N LEU A 204 -16.61 -2.45 -22.14
CA LEU A 204 -15.44 -2.59 -23.04
C LEU A 204 -14.20 -3.24 -22.42
N ILE A 205 -14.11 -3.36 -21.10
CA ILE A 205 -12.99 -4.08 -20.44
C ILE A 205 -13.25 -5.60 -20.35
N LEU A 206 -14.51 -6.05 -20.57
CA LEU A 206 -14.91 -7.46 -20.48
C LEU A 206 -15.33 -8.12 -21.81
N SER A 207 -15.33 -7.42 -22.94
CA SER A 207 -15.90 -7.94 -24.20
C SER A 207 -14.89 -8.32 -25.30
N ALA A 208 -13.62 -8.56 -24.95
CA ALA A 208 -12.73 -9.33 -25.82
C ALA A 208 -13.07 -10.85 -25.77
N ARG A 209 -14.34 -11.20 -25.97
CA ARG A 209 -14.76 -12.58 -26.28
C ARG A 209 -14.83 -12.73 -27.80
N ARG A 210 -13.74 -13.19 -28.42
CA ARG A 210 -13.90 -13.95 -29.66
C ARG A 210 -14.42 -15.35 -29.32
N PRO A 211 -15.21 -16.01 -30.18
CA PRO A 211 -15.64 -17.38 -29.95
C PRO A 211 -14.39 -18.28 -29.99
N LEU A 212 -14.03 -18.86 -28.85
CA LEU A 212 -12.94 -19.82 -28.76
C LEU A 212 -13.40 -21.13 -29.38
N GLY A 213 -12.78 -21.50 -30.51
CA GLY A 213 -12.77 -22.86 -31.00
C GLY A 213 -12.12 -23.77 -29.97
N ARG A 214 -12.70 -24.96 -29.81
CA ARG A 214 -12.30 -26.01 -28.87
C ARG A 214 -10.78 -26.22 -28.83
N HIS A 215 -10.14 -25.92 -27.69
CA HIS A 215 -9.23 -26.79 -26.93
C HIS A 215 -8.42 -25.97 -25.89
N GLY A 216 -8.66 -26.25 -24.60
CA GLY A 216 -7.72 -26.05 -23.49
C GLY A 216 -7.38 -24.60 -23.09
N ASP A 217 -8.25 -23.96 -22.31
CA ASP A 217 -8.11 -22.56 -21.89
C ASP A 217 -7.21 -22.36 -20.65
N GLN A 218 -6.21 -21.48 -20.80
CA GLN A 218 -5.74 -20.58 -19.73
C GLN A 218 -6.16 -19.15 -20.10
N ALA A 219 -6.87 -18.47 -19.19
CA ALA A 219 -7.28 -17.09 -19.35
C ALA A 219 -6.09 -16.14 -19.13
N VAL A 220 -5.75 -15.32 -20.14
CA VAL A 220 -4.82 -14.20 -19.98
C VAL A 220 -5.66 -12.94 -19.74
N LEU A 221 -5.82 -12.58 -18.47
CA LEU A 221 -6.36 -11.29 -18.03
C LEU A 221 -5.17 -10.44 -17.59
N LEU A 222 -4.93 -9.33 -18.28
CA LEU A 222 -3.83 -8.38 -18.01
C LEU A 222 -3.97 -7.78 -16.59
N GLY A 223 -3.35 -8.42 -15.61
CA GLY A 223 -2.88 -7.78 -14.39
C GLY A 223 -1.56 -7.05 -14.66
N LEU A 224 -1.26 -6.05 -13.83
CA LEU A 224 0.00 -5.31 -13.77
C LEU A 224 1.20 -6.17 -14.21
N ALA A 225 1.85 -5.74 -15.30
CA ALA A 225 3.02 -6.43 -15.82
C ALA A 225 4.13 -6.39 -14.76
N ALA A 226 4.54 -7.56 -14.30
CA ALA A 226 5.83 -7.75 -13.65
C ALA A 226 6.93 -7.20 -14.57
N VAL A 227 7.78 -6.34 -14.02
CA VAL A 227 8.99 -5.83 -14.66
C VAL A 227 9.95 -7.01 -14.87
N PRO A 228 10.36 -7.36 -16.11
CA PRO A 228 11.42 -8.34 -16.28
C PRO A 228 12.75 -7.74 -15.83
N ALA A 229 13.50 -8.50 -15.04
CA ALA A 229 14.87 -8.16 -14.66
C ALA A 229 15.73 -7.95 -15.91
N LEU A 230 16.47 -6.84 -15.94
CA LEU A 230 17.47 -6.58 -16.98
C LEU A 230 18.57 -7.65 -16.94
N PRO A 231 19.03 -8.17 -18.08
CA PRO A 231 20.16 -9.08 -18.11
C PRO A 231 21.43 -8.33 -17.69
N HIS A 232 22.16 -8.91 -16.75
CA HIS A 232 23.53 -8.50 -16.46
C HIS A 232 24.40 -8.77 -17.69
N THR A 233 25.00 -7.71 -18.22
CA THR A 233 26.24 -7.76 -19.00
C THR A 233 27.33 -7.08 -18.21
#